data_AF-A0A0F9CP01-F1
#
_entry.id   AF-A0A0F9CP01-F1
#
_cell.length_a   1.000
_cell.length_b   1.000
_cell.length_c   1.000
_cell.angle_alpha   90.00
_cell.angle_beta   90.00
_cell.angle_gamma   90.00
#
_symmetry.space_group_name_H-M   'P 1'
#
loop_
_entity.id
_entity.type
_entity.pdbx_description
1 polymer ?
#
loop_
_entity_poly.entity_id
_entity_poly.type
_entity_poly.pdbx_seq_one_letter_code
_entity_poly.pdbx_strand_id
1 'polypeptide(L)'
;GNKPVTIDNIKLQSSAEGARYLVLKLRLKAGLIKNLELQPKFVLQESFKKNGKTERSITYKADFRYIDENGNTVIEDVKGCRTEVFNIKLKLFERRYPDLTLTLILVKRKKRKK
;
A
#
# COMPACT_ATOMS: atom_id res chain seq x y z
N GLY A 1 6.15 -19.25 -0.02
CA GLY A 1 5.33 -18.38 -0.88
C GLY A 1 4.67 -17.31 -0.04
N ASN A 2 4.24 -16.23 -0.66
CA ASN A 2 3.38 -15.26 0.00
C ASN A 2 2.03 -15.92 0.30
N LYS A 3 1.58 -15.98 1.55
CA LYS A 3 0.29 -16.58 1.93
C LYS A 3 -0.66 -15.46 2.38
N PRO A 4 -1.81 -15.27 1.72
CA PRO A 4 -2.81 -14.33 2.19
C PRO A 4 -3.35 -14.79 3.54
N VAL A 5 -3.82 -13.84 4.35
CA VAL A 5 -4.38 -14.10 5.68
C VAL A 5 -5.68 -13.31 5.85
N THR A 6 -6.56 -13.82 6.71
CA THR A 6 -7.78 -13.12 7.10
C THR A 6 -7.68 -12.78 8.58
N ILE A 7 -7.79 -11.50 8.91
CA ILE A 7 -7.77 -10.98 10.29
C ILE A 7 -8.97 -10.04 10.43
N ASP A 8 -9.78 -10.18 11.48
CA ASP A 8 -11.01 -9.40 11.67
C ASP A 8 -11.96 -9.42 10.44
N ASN A 9 -12.07 -10.58 9.77
CA ASN A 9 -12.82 -10.74 8.50
C ASN A 9 -12.28 -9.92 7.31
N ILE A 10 -11.09 -9.34 7.42
CA ILE A 10 -10.42 -8.60 6.34
C ILE A 10 -9.37 -9.48 5.68
N LYS A 11 -9.46 -9.64 4.36
CA LYS A 11 -8.51 -10.37 3.53
C LYS A 11 -7.29 -9.52 3.18
N LEU A 12 -6.13 -9.91 3.69
CA LEU A 12 -4.82 -9.32 3.40
C LEU A 12 -4.05 -10.21 2.41
N GLN A 13 -3.24 -9.62 1.54
CA GLN A 13 -2.55 -10.33 0.46
C GLN A 13 -1.33 -11.10 0.95
N SER A 14 -0.84 -10.80 2.16
CA SER A 14 0.31 -11.48 2.76
C SER A 14 0.23 -11.59 4.28
N SER A 15 0.97 -12.54 4.86
CA SER A 15 1.21 -12.61 6.31
C SER A 15 2.01 -11.40 6.82
N ALA A 16 2.85 -10.80 5.97
CA ALA A 16 3.59 -9.58 6.27
C ALA A 16 2.66 -8.37 6.42
N GLU A 17 1.71 -8.21 5.49
CA GLU A 17 0.62 -7.23 5.59
C GLU A 17 -0.23 -7.52 6.83
N GLY A 18 -0.54 -8.79 7.11
CA GLY A 18 -1.21 -9.22 8.35
C GLY A 18 -0.53 -8.70 9.61
N ALA A 19 0.77 -8.92 9.72
CA ALA A 19 1.55 -8.44 10.85
C ALA A 19 1.57 -6.90 10.92
N ARG A 20 1.71 -6.21 9.79
CA ARG A 20 1.70 -4.74 9.76
C ARG A 20 0.34 -4.19 10.16
N TYR A 21 -0.75 -4.78 9.68
CA TYR A 21 -2.12 -4.41 10.05
C TYR A 21 -2.33 -4.49 11.56
N LEU A 22 -1.89 -5.56 12.23
CA LEU A 22 -2.00 -5.68 13.69
C LEU A 22 -1.24 -4.57 14.42
N VAL A 23 -0.04 -4.19 13.93
CA VAL A 23 0.73 -3.06 14.49
C VAL A 23 -0.03 -1.75 14.32
N LEU A 24 -0.57 -1.47 13.11
CA LEU A 24 -1.33 -0.25 12.86
C LEU A 24 -2.63 -0.21 13.69
N LYS A 25 -3.30 -1.35 13.88
CA LYS A 25 -4.49 -1.46 14.74
C LYS A 25 -4.17 -1.09 16.20
N LEU A 26 -3.02 -1.52 16.72
CA LEU A 26 -2.56 -1.14 18.06
C LEU A 26 -2.25 0.36 18.14
N ARG A 27 -1.55 0.92 17.13
CA ARG A 27 -1.28 2.36 17.06
C ARG A 27 -2.55 3.20 17.01
N LEU A 28 -3.55 2.74 16.26
CA LEU A 28 -4.86 3.37 16.17
C LEU A 28 -5.55 3.37 17.54
N LYS A 29 -5.56 2.22 18.24
CA LYS A 29 -6.13 2.10 19.59
C LYS A 29 -5.41 3.01 20.61
N ALA A 30 -4.10 3.19 20.44
CA ALA A 30 -3.29 4.08 21.28
C ALA A 30 -3.44 5.57 20.93
N GLY A 31 -4.22 5.93 19.90
CA GLY A 31 -4.40 7.32 19.47
C GLY A 31 -3.21 7.92 18.70
N LEU A 32 -2.21 7.10 18.33
CA LEU A 32 -1.00 7.53 17.61
C LEU A 32 -1.21 7.72 16.11
N ILE A 33 -2.27 7.13 15.56
CA ILE A 33 -2.70 7.33 14.17
C ILE A 33 -4.23 7.45 14.14
N LYS A 34 -4.77 7.99 13.06
CA LYS A 34 -6.22 8.15 12.84
C LYS A 34 -6.60 7.70 11.43
N ASN A 35 -7.88 7.43 11.20
CA ASN A 35 -8.46 7.14 9.89
C ASN A 35 -7.73 6.01 9.12
N LEU A 36 -7.45 4.89 9.80
CA LEU A 36 -6.84 3.72 9.16
C LEU A 36 -7.77 3.15 8.08
N GLU A 37 -7.37 3.29 6.82
CA GLU A 37 -8.01 2.75 5.64
C GLU A 37 -7.17 1.57 5.09
N LEU A 38 -7.86 0.49 4.72
CA LEU A 38 -7.23 -0.70 4.15
C LEU A 38 -7.41 -0.72 2.65
N GLN A 39 -6.34 -1.10 1.94
CA GLN A 39 -6.38 -1.32 0.50
C GLN A 39 -6.86 -0.12 -0.36
N PRO A 40 -6.48 1.13 -0.04
CA PRO A 40 -6.91 2.31 -0.78
C PRO A 40 -6.44 2.24 -2.25
N LYS A 41 -7.29 2.73 -3.16
CA LYS A 41 -7.02 2.75 -4.60
C LYS A 41 -6.76 4.17 -5.07
N PHE A 42 -5.68 4.34 -5.83
CA PHE A 42 -5.27 5.59 -6.43
C PHE A 42 -5.21 5.43 -7.95
N VAL A 43 -5.83 6.36 -8.68
CA VAL A 43 -5.71 6.42 -10.14
C VAL A 43 -4.38 7.10 -10.47
N LEU A 44 -3.48 6.39 -11.14
CA LEU A 44 -2.19 6.93 -11.58
C LEU A 44 -2.30 7.58 -12.96
N GLN A 45 -3.14 7.00 -13.82
CA GLN A 45 -3.45 7.49 -15.14
C GLN A 45 -4.92 7.19 -15.43
N GLU A 46 -5.67 8.21 -15.85
CA GLU A 46 -7.07 8.07 -16.23
C GLU A 46 -7.25 7.13 -17.43
N SER A 47 -8.43 6.52 -17.54
CA SER A 47 -8.80 5.82 -18.78
C SER A 47 -8.90 6.82 -19.93
N PHE A 48 -8.53 6.40 -21.13
CA PHE A 48 -8.62 7.24 -22.32
C PHE A 48 -9.03 6.40 -23.53
N LYS A 49 -9.49 7.06 -24.60
CA LYS A 49 -9.80 6.41 -25.86
C LYS A 49 -8.67 6.65 -26.86
N LYS A 50 -8.25 5.61 -27.56
CA LYS A 50 -7.29 5.68 -28.66
C LYS A 50 -7.71 4.69 -29.76
N ASN A 51 -7.78 5.16 -31.01
CA ASN A 51 -8.16 4.35 -32.17
C ASN A 51 -9.49 3.60 -31.97
N GLY A 52 -10.51 4.29 -31.42
CA GLY A 52 -11.82 3.70 -31.15
C GLY A 52 -11.87 2.69 -29.99
N LYS A 53 -10.74 2.39 -29.34
CA LYS A 53 -10.65 1.49 -28.19
C LYS A 53 -10.49 2.25 -26.89
N THR A 54 -11.10 1.73 -25.82
CA THR A 54 -10.94 2.26 -24.46
C THR A 54 -9.76 1.59 -23.78
N GLU A 55 -8.73 2.37 -23.47
CA GLU A 55 -7.63 1.97 -22.60
C GLU A 55 -8.03 2.18 -21.13
N ARG A 56 -7.89 1.13 -20.32
CA ARG A 56 -8.28 1.17 -18.90
C ARG A 56 -7.31 2.03 -18.09
N SER A 57 -7.82 2.65 -17.03
CA SER A 57 -7.00 3.41 -16.09
C SER A 57 -5.90 2.55 -15.48
N ILE A 58 -4.73 3.14 -15.25
CA ILE A 58 -3.70 2.53 -14.43
C ILE A 58 -3.97 2.93 -12.99
N THR A 59 -4.18 1.94 -12.11
CA THR A 59 -4.38 2.17 -10.68
C THR A 59 -3.22 1.59 -9.85
N TYR A 60 -2.96 2.25 -8.74
CA TYR A 60 -2.13 1.74 -7.66
C TYR A 60 -3.00 1.43 -6.45
N LYS A 61 -2.84 0.23 -5.89
CA LYS A 61 -3.55 -0.22 -4.70
C LYS A 61 -2.51 -0.39 -3.62
N ALA A 62 -2.50 0.52 -2.63
CA ALA A 62 -1.61 0.42 -1.49
C ALA A 62 -2.19 -0.57 -0.46
N ASP A 63 -1.43 -0.91 0.58
CA ASP A 63 -1.93 -1.79 1.64
C ASP A 63 -2.69 -0.99 2.71
N PHE A 64 -2.17 0.18 3.08
CA PHE A 64 -2.73 1.02 4.14
C PHE A 64 -2.67 2.50 3.80
N ARG A 65 -3.62 3.27 4.36
CA ARG A 65 -3.56 4.73 4.47
C ARG A 65 -4.02 5.15 5.86
N TYR A 66 -3.40 6.16 6.44
CA TYR A 66 -3.82 6.73 7.72
C TYR A 66 -3.29 8.14 7.89
N ILE A 67 -3.74 8.82 8.94
CA ILE A 67 -3.18 10.10 9.39
C ILE A 67 -2.24 9.82 10.56
N ASP A 68 -1.00 10.29 10.49
CA ASP A 68 -0.01 10.11 11.56
C ASP A 68 -0.23 11.09 12.73
N GLU A 69 0.61 10.99 13.76
CA GLU A 69 0.58 11.84 14.95
C GLU A 69 0.81 13.34 14.65
N ASN A 70 1.46 13.65 13.52
CA ASN A 70 1.74 15.00 13.06
C ASN A 70 0.64 15.56 12.14
N GLY A 71 -0.39 14.77 11.83
CA GLY A 71 -1.48 15.16 10.93
C GLY A 71 -1.20 14.89 9.44
N ASN A 72 -0.10 14.23 9.09
CA ASN A 72 0.21 13.92 7.68
C ASN A 72 -0.55 12.69 7.20
N THR A 73 -0.97 12.70 5.94
CA THR A 73 -1.49 11.50 5.28
C THR A 73 -0.34 10.59 4.88
N VAL A 74 -0.29 9.40 5.48
CA VAL A 74 0.70 8.37 5.19
C VAL A 74 0.05 7.25 4.39
N ILE A 75 0.73 6.80 3.34
CA ILE A 75 0.36 5.63 2.56
C ILE A 75 1.46 4.60 2.74
N GLU A 76 1.11 3.38 3.16
CA GLU A 76 2.07 2.29 3.33
C GLU A 76 1.82 1.13 2.37
N ASP A 77 2.92 0.58 1.87
CA ASP A 77 2.94 -0.62 1.03
C ASP A 77 4.00 -1.59 1.57
N VAL A 78 3.56 -2.80 1.91
CA VAL A 78 4.40 -3.83 2.53
C VAL A 78 4.93 -4.74 1.43
N LYS A 79 6.24 -4.71 1.21
CA LYS A 79 6.87 -5.51 0.15
C LYS A 79 8.09 -6.27 0.62
N GLY A 80 8.30 -7.46 0.04
CA GLY A 80 9.53 -8.21 0.22
C GLY A 80 10.70 -7.67 -0.60
N CYS A 81 10.42 -7.03 -1.74
CA CYS A 81 11.40 -6.39 -2.62
C CYS A 81 10.73 -5.33 -3.51
N ARG A 82 11.54 -4.39 -4.02
CA ARG A 82 11.12 -3.48 -5.10
C ARG A 82 11.20 -4.23 -6.43
N THR A 83 10.22 -3.98 -7.30
CA THR A 83 10.20 -4.45 -8.69
C THR A 83 10.25 -3.25 -9.63
N GLU A 84 10.65 -3.46 -10.88
CA GLU A 84 10.65 -2.38 -11.89
C GLU A 84 9.25 -1.80 -12.10
N VAL A 85 8.23 -2.66 -12.15
CA VAL A 85 6.83 -2.23 -12.25
C VAL A 85 6.42 -1.37 -11.05
N PHE A 86 6.86 -1.71 -9.85
CA PHE A 86 6.63 -0.88 -8.67
C PHE A 86 7.30 0.49 -8.82
N ASN A 87 8.56 0.53 -9.26
CA ASN A 87 9.29 1.80 -9.45
C ASN A 87 8.60 2.71 -10.48
N ILE A 88 8.07 2.15 -11.57
CA ILE A 88 7.30 2.92 -12.57
C ILE A 88 6.02 3.46 -11.94
N LYS A 89 5.26 2.63 -11.23
CA LYS A 89 4.02 3.06 -10.56
C LYS A 89 4.29 4.10 -9.47
N LEU A 90 5.40 3.99 -8.74
CA LEU A 90 5.82 4.96 -7.74
C LEU A 90 6.08 6.33 -8.38
N LYS A 91 6.84 6.38 -9.49
CA LYS A 91 7.07 7.63 -10.22
C LYS A 91 5.78 8.28 -10.70
N LEU A 92 4.84 7.48 -11.23
CA LEU A 92 3.52 7.98 -11.63
C LEU A 92 2.70 8.48 -10.43
N PHE A 93 2.79 7.78 -9.30
CA PHE A 93 2.12 8.16 -8.06
C PHE A 93 2.62 9.51 -7.55
N GLU A 94 3.93 9.66 -7.36
CA GLU A 94 4.56 10.90 -6.88
C GLU A 94 4.24 12.09 -7.79
N ARG A 95 4.20 11.86 -9.11
CA ARG A 95 3.85 12.90 -10.08
C ARG A 95 2.39 13.35 -10.02
N ARG A 96 1.47 12.43 -9.70
CA ARG A 96 0.02 12.67 -9.68
C ARG A 96 -0.46 13.16 -8.32
N TYR A 97 0.17 12.74 -7.24
CA TYR A 97 -0.18 13.04 -5.86
C TYR A 97 1.02 13.63 -5.10
N PRO A 98 1.42 14.88 -5.40
CA PRO A 98 2.62 15.49 -4.83
C PRO A 98 2.55 15.67 -3.30
N ASP A 99 1.34 15.79 -2.76
CA ASP A 99 1.10 16.00 -1.32
C ASP A 99 1.03 14.69 -0.52
N LEU A 100 1.08 13.53 -1.19
CA LEU A 100 0.97 12.23 -0.54
C LEU A 100 2.31 11.51 -0.53
N THR A 101 2.71 11.02 0.65
CA THR A 101 3.94 10.25 0.81
C THR A 101 3.65 8.76 0.85
N LEU A 102 4.24 8.01 -0.09
CA LEU A 102 4.18 6.55 -0.13
C LEU A 102 5.42 5.96 0.54
N THR A 103 5.21 5.32 1.70
CA THR A 103 6.25 4.65 2.47
C THR A 103 6.28 3.15 2.16
N LEU A 104 7.43 2.67 1.70
CA LEU A 104 7.64 1.25 1.45
C LEU A 104 8.16 0.55 2.70
N ILE A 105 7.40 -0.41 3.23
CA ILE A 105 7.80 -1.25 4.35
C ILE A 105 8.44 -2.54 3.81
N LEU A 106 9.78 -2.58 3.85
CA LEU A 106 10.54 -3.76 3.42
C LEU A 106 10.61 -4.83 4.52
N VAL A 107 10.03 -6.00 4.27
CA VAL A 107 10.14 -7.13 5.20
C VAL A 107 11.43 -7.93 4.97
N LYS A 108 12.26 -8.03 6.01
CA LYS A 108 13.49 -8.84 5.98
C LYS A 108 13.12 -10.31 5.84
N ARG A 109 13.63 -10.98 4.80
CA ARG A 109 13.55 -12.45 4.70
C ARG A 109 14.40 -13.06 5.81
N LYS A 110 13.81 -13.87 6.69
CA LYS A 110 14.59 -14.73 7.60
C LYS A 110 15.44 -15.67 6.73
N LYS A 111 16.77 -15.62 6.84
CA LYS A 111 17.65 -16.65 6.27
C LYS A 111 17.22 -17.98 6.89
N ARG A 112 16.83 -18.96 6.07
CA ARG A 112 16.69 -20.35 6.57
C ARG A 112 18.08 -20.75 7.05
N LYS A 113 18.23 -21.04 8.35
CA LYS A 113 19.40 -21.79 8.82
C LYS A 113 19.35 -23.14 8.09
N LYS A 114 20.43 -23.47 7.38
CA LYS A 114 20.65 -24.82 6.84
C LYS A 114 20.81 -25.78 8.01
#